data_AF-A0A7V9T0N9-F1
#
_entry.id   AF-A0A7V9T0N9-F1
#
_cell.length_a   1.000
_cell.length_b   1.000
_cell.length_c   1.000
_cell.angle_alpha   90.00
_cell.angle_beta   90.00
_cell.angle_gamma   90.00
#
_symmetry.space_group_name_H-M   'P 1'
#
loop_
_entity.id
_entity.type
_entity.pdbx_description
1 polymer ?
#
loop_
_entity_poly.entity_id
_entity_poly.type
_entity_poly.pdbx_seq_one_letter_code
_entity_poly.pdbx_strand_id
1 'polypeptide(L)'
;APPWELTDAIDASDTPAALAALHRLAGGGRRHPLQVMATLHGHWGRMLRLDGMEPLDEATAARALGLKGSTFPARKAMNGAAALGPEGLAEAFRLLAAADLDLRGASAWPESLVLEILVARLSRLRRRTGGRSRR
;
A
#
# COMPACT_ATOMS: atom_id res chain seq x y z
N ALA A 1 10.35 13.40 3.66
CA ALA A 1 9.64 12.45 4.54
C ALA A 1 10.11 11.04 4.24
N PRO A 2 10.27 10.18 5.25
CA PRO A 2 10.51 8.77 5.00
C PRO A 2 9.31 8.10 4.30
N PRO A 3 9.55 7.12 3.42
CA PRO A 3 8.49 6.50 2.62
C PRO A 3 7.43 5.76 3.43
N TRP A 4 7.77 5.27 4.63
CA TRP A 4 6.82 4.55 5.47
C TRP A 4 5.73 5.45 6.04
N GLU A 5 5.94 6.76 6.21
CA GLU A 5 4.87 7.67 6.64
C GLU A 5 3.64 7.60 5.73
N LEU A 6 3.85 7.46 4.41
CA LEU A 6 2.77 7.34 3.44
C LEU A 6 2.00 6.03 3.61
N THR A 7 2.70 4.90 3.66
CA THR A 7 2.06 3.59 3.81
C THR A 7 1.35 3.46 5.15
N ASP A 8 1.90 4.08 6.20
CA ASP A 8 1.35 4.02 7.56
C ASP A 8 0.05 4.82 7.67
N ALA A 9 0.01 6.01 7.06
CA ALA A 9 -1.21 6.80 6.98
C ALA A 9 -2.30 6.12 6.12
N ILE A 10 -1.91 5.45 5.02
CA ILE A 10 -2.84 4.65 4.21
C ILE A 10 -3.40 3.49 5.02
N ASP A 11 -2.55 2.72 5.71
CA ASP A 11 -2.97 1.60 6.55
C ASP A 11 -3.91 2.09 7.67
N ALA A 12 -3.61 3.23 8.30
CA ALA A 12 -4.48 3.86 9.30
C ALA A 12 -5.81 4.40 8.72
N SER A 13 -5.99 4.35 7.40
CA SER A 13 -7.12 4.95 6.68
C SER A 13 -7.24 6.47 6.89
N ASP A 14 -6.14 7.14 7.24
CA ASP A 14 -6.08 8.59 7.39
C ASP A 14 -5.75 9.23 6.04
N THR A 15 -6.81 9.51 5.25
CA THR A 15 -6.65 10.07 3.90
C THR A 15 -5.97 11.45 3.93
N PRO A 16 -6.34 12.41 4.80
CA PRO A 16 -5.62 13.68 4.92
C PRO A 16 -4.13 13.50 5.22
N ALA A 17 -3.76 12.66 6.19
CA ALA A 17 -2.36 12.43 6.52
C ALA A 17 -1.60 11.75 5.37
N ALA A 18 -2.24 10.82 4.66
CA ALA A 18 -1.66 10.13 3.52
C ALA A 18 -1.36 11.08 2.35
N LEU A 19 -2.29 11.97 2.02
CA LEU A 19 -2.09 12.99 0.99
C LEU A 19 -0.98 13.98 1.39
N ALA A 20 -0.96 14.42 2.65
CA ALA A 20 0.12 15.27 3.15
C ALA A 20 1.49 14.59 3.09
N ALA A 21 1.56 13.29 3.42
CA ALA A 21 2.80 12.50 3.30
C ALA A 21 3.23 12.33 1.84
N LEU A 22 2.29 12.09 0.92
CA LEU A 22 2.53 12.04 -0.53
C LEU A 22 3.12 13.37 -1.03
N HIS A 23 2.52 14.50 -0.68
CA HIS A 23 3.01 15.82 -1.09
C HIS A 23 4.40 16.14 -0.54
N ARG A 24 4.71 15.73 0.70
CA ARG A 24 6.07 15.84 1.25
C ARG A 24 7.09 14.96 0.52
N LEU A 25 6.67 13.79 0.02
CA LEU A 25 7.52 12.88 -0.76
C LEU A 25 7.74 13.39 -2.20
N ALA A 26 6.68 13.87 -2.85
CA ALA A 26 6.70 14.31 -4.25
C ALA A 26 7.24 15.75 -4.40
N GLY A 27 6.72 16.70 -3.63
CA GLY A 27 7.12 18.10 -3.68
C GLY A 27 8.46 18.34 -3.00
N GLY A 28 8.49 18.22 -1.67
CA GLY A 28 9.71 18.47 -0.86
C GLY A 28 10.80 17.41 -1.00
N GLY A 29 10.49 16.24 -1.57
CA GLY A 29 11.39 15.08 -1.66
C GLY A 29 11.96 14.77 -3.04
N ARG A 30 11.58 15.51 -4.10
CA ARG A 30 12.01 15.30 -5.51
C ARG A 30 11.89 13.84 -5.99
N ARG A 31 11.01 13.03 -5.38
CA ARG A 31 10.82 11.64 -5.84
C ARG A 31 9.99 11.62 -7.10
N HIS A 32 10.49 10.92 -8.11
CA HIS A 32 9.74 10.64 -9.32
C HIS A 32 8.48 9.81 -9.00
N PRO A 33 7.33 10.03 -9.66
CA PRO A 33 6.10 9.27 -9.40
C PRO A 33 6.26 7.74 -9.39
N LEU A 34 7.06 7.21 -10.33
CA LEU A 34 7.37 5.78 -10.38
C LEU A 34 8.13 5.26 -9.14
N GLN A 35 8.88 6.11 -8.42
CA GLN A 35 9.50 5.72 -7.14
C GLN A 35 8.46 5.63 -6.01
N VAL A 36 7.42 6.46 -6.06
CA VAL A 36 6.26 6.35 -5.15
C VAL A 36 5.52 5.05 -5.46
N MET A 37 5.27 4.75 -6.74
CA MET A 37 4.68 3.48 -7.17
C MET A 37 5.47 2.28 -6.67
N ALA A 38 6.81 2.27 -6.81
CA ALA A 38 7.65 1.20 -6.30
C ALA A 38 7.51 0.99 -4.78
N THR A 39 7.38 2.09 -4.02
CA THR A 39 7.15 2.05 -2.57
C THR A 39 5.79 1.40 -2.25
N LEU A 40 4.73 1.81 -2.95
CA LEU A 40 3.39 1.27 -2.78
C LEU A 40 3.35 -0.21 -3.20
N HIS A 41 3.81 -0.58 -4.40
CA HIS A 41 3.90 -1.98 -4.85
C HIS A 41 4.67 -2.86 -3.87
N GLY A 42 5.80 -2.38 -3.33
CA GLY A 42 6.54 -3.12 -2.32
C GLY A 42 5.74 -3.35 -1.04
N HIS A 43 4.93 -2.39 -0.61
CA HIS A 43 4.05 -2.51 0.57
C HIS A 43 2.99 -3.60 0.39
N TRP A 44 2.13 -3.48 -0.62
CA TRP A 44 1.08 -4.48 -0.88
C TRP A 44 1.64 -5.82 -1.37
N GLY A 45 2.78 -5.83 -2.06
CA GLY A 45 3.45 -7.06 -2.49
C GLY A 45 3.91 -7.93 -1.32
N ARG A 46 4.35 -7.32 -0.21
CA ARG A 46 4.63 -8.07 1.02
C ARG A 46 3.37 -8.69 1.61
N MET A 47 2.26 -7.94 1.64
CA MET A 47 0.99 -8.48 2.14
C MET A 47 0.49 -9.64 1.27
N LEU A 48 0.50 -9.47 -0.06
CA LEU A 48 0.10 -10.51 -1.01
C LEU A 48 0.95 -11.78 -0.87
N ARG A 49 2.27 -11.63 -0.69
CA ARG A 49 3.17 -12.78 -0.52
C ARG A 49 2.88 -13.55 0.77
N LEU A 50 2.28 -12.91 1.77
CA LEU A 50 1.87 -13.53 3.02
C LEU A 50 0.41 -14.00 3.05
N ASP A 51 -0.39 -13.59 2.06
CA ASP A 51 -1.81 -13.96 1.98
C ASP A 51 -1.97 -15.47 1.78
N GLY A 52 -2.90 -16.08 2.52
CA GLY A 52 -3.17 -17.53 2.45
C GLY A 52 -2.09 -18.46 3.02
N MET A 53 -1.04 -17.94 3.65
CA MET A 53 -0.06 -18.77 4.36
C MET A 53 -0.57 -19.13 5.77
N GLU A 54 -0.90 -20.40 5.99
CA GLU A 54 -1.25 -21.02 7.28
C GLU A 54 0.00 -21.25 8.17
N PRO A 55 -0.19 -21.41 9.49
CA PRO A 55 0.09 -20.39 10.48
C PRO A 55 1.56 -19.91 10.45
N LEU A 56 1.75 -18.65 10.08
CA LEU A 56 3.04 -17.98 10.10
C LEU A 56 3.32 -17.47 11.52
N ASP A 57 4.24 -18.09 12.24
CA ASP A 57 4.98 -17.29 13.20
C ASP A 57 5.73 -16.16 12.46
N GLU A 58 6.03 -15.07 13.15
CA GLU A 58 6.67 -13.92 12.50
C GLU A 58 8.04 -14.25 11.90
N ALA A 59 8.72 -15.26 12.44
CA ALA A 59 9.99 -15.74 11.92
C ALA A 59 9.81 -16.35 10.52
N THR A 60 8.76 -17.16 10.32
CA THR A 60 8.42 -17.76 9.03
C THR A 60 7.96 -16.69 8.05
N ALA A 61 7.15 -15.73 8.48
CA ALA A 61 6.78 -14.60 7.63
C ALA A 61 8.01 -13.76 7.21
N ALA A 62 8.92 -13.48 8.15
CA ALA A 62 10.15 -12.73 7.85
C ALA A 62 11.03 -13.47 6.85
N ARG A 63 11.18 -14.80 7.02
CA ARG A 63 11.90 -15.66 6.07
C ARG A 63 11.23 -15.69 4.70
N ALA A 64 9.90 -15.80 4.64
CA ALA A 64 9.15 -15.78 3.37
C ALA A 64 9.33 -14.44 2.62
N LEU A 65 9.48 -13.33 3.35
CA LEU A 65 9.78 -12.00 2.81
C LEU A 65 11.28 -11.74 2.58
N GLY A 66 12.17 -12.68 2.92
CA GLY A 66 13.62 -12.49 2.79
C GLY A 66 14.21 -11.43 3.74
N LEU A 67 13.52 -11.11 4.83
CA LEU A 67 13.95 -10.10 5.80
C LEU A 67 15.01 -10.67 6.74
N LYS A 68 16.03 -9.87 7.03
CA LYS A 68 17.10 -10.17 7.99
C LYS A 68 17.06 -9.16 9.14
N GLY A 69 17.37 -9.60 10.35
CA GLY A 69 17.49 -8.73 11.53
C GLY A 69 16.18 -8.48 12.29
N SER A 70 15.14 -7.94 11.64
CA SER A 70 13.86 -7.59 12.29
C SER A 70 12.66 -8.33 11.70
N THR A 71 11.81 -8.85 12.59
CA THR A 71 10.52 -9.46 12.23
C THR A 71 9.37 -8.44 12.18
N PHE A 72 9.59 -7.21 12.65
CA PHE A 72 8.53 -6.19 12.71
C PHE A 72 7.87 -5.91 11.34
N PRO A 73 8.61 -5.75 10.23
CA PRO A 73 7.98 -5.55 8.92
C PRO A 73 7.15 -6.76 8.46
N ALA A 74 7.54 -7.98 8.89
CA ALA A 74 6.78 -9.19 8.61
C ALA A 74 5.46 -9.21 9.39
N ARG A 75 5.50 -8.97 10.70
CA ARG A 75 4.31 -8.82 11.54
C ARG A 75 3.35 -7.78 10.98
N LYS A 76 3.87 -6.63 10.55
CA LYS A 76 3.06 -5.56 9.97
C LYS A 76 2.38 -6.00 8.66
N ALA A 77 3.10 -6.67 7.77
CA ALA A 77 2.53 -7.20 6.54
C ALA A 77 1.47 -8.27 6.80
N MET A 78 1.67 -9.16 7.78
CA MET A 78 0.67 -10.16 8.19
C MET A 78 -0.62 -9.49 8.68
N ASN A 79 -0.49 -8.54 9.61
CA ASN A 79 -1.64 -7.82 10.15
C ASN A 79 -2.39 -7.03 9.06
N GLY A 80 -1.63 -6.47 8.10
CA GLY A 80 -2.19 -5.80 6.93
C GLY A 80 -2.99 -6.76 6.04
N ALA A 81 -2.39 -7.89 5.65
CA ALA A 81 -3.03 -8.91 4.83
C ALA A 81 -4.32 -9.44 5.50
N ALA A 82 -4.24 -9.84 6.77
CA ALA A 82 -5.39 -10.36 7.52
C ALA A 82 -6.55 -9.35 7.62
N ALA A 83 -6.23 -8.07 7.83
CA ALA A 83 -7.26 -7.03 7.92
C ALA A 83 -7.88 -6.64 6.57
N LEU A 84 -7.14 -6.83 5.48
CA LEU A 84 -7.58 -6.45 4.14
C LEU A 84 -8.33 -7.59 3.45
N GLY A 85 -7.92 -8.83 3.68
CA GLY A 85 -8.43 -10.02 3.04
C GLY A 85 -8.06 -10.11 1.55
N PRO A 86 -8.33 -11.26 0.91
CA PRO A 86 -7.95 -11.52 -0.47
C PRO A 86 -8.65 -10.58 -1.46
N GLU A 87 -9.93 -10.25 -1.25
CA GLU A 87 -10.66 -9.31 -2.13
C GLU A 87 -10.13 -7.88 -2.01
N GLY A 88 -9.77 -7.47 -0.79
CA GLY A 88 -9.17 -6.16 -0.58
C GLY A 88 -7.77 -6.08 -1.19
N LEU A 89 -6.95 -7.13 -1.06
CA LEU A 89 -5.65 -7.20 -1.74
C LEU A 89 -5.80 -7.16 -3.26
N ALA A 90 -6.73 -7.93 -3.82
CA ALA A 90 -7.03 -7.90 -5.26
C ALA A 90 -7.41 -6.50 -5.74
N GLU A 91 -8.26 -5.79 -4.98
CA GLU A 91 -8.65 -4.42 -5.30
C GLU A 91 -7.48 -3.42 -5.17
N ALA A 92 -6.61 -3.57 -4.17
CA ALA A 92 -5.40 -2.75 -4.06
C ALA A 92 -4.53 -2.90 -5.32
N PHE A 93 -4.34 -4.12 -5.82
CA PHE A 93 -3.57 -4.36 -7.04
C PHE A 93 -4.27 -3.85 -8.30
N ARG A 94 -5.60 -3.90 -8.40
CA ARG A 94 -6.33 -3.23 -9.49
C ARG A 94 -6.08 -1.72 -9.49
N LEU A 95 -6.12 -1.09 -8.33
CA LEU A 95 -5.86 0.35 -8.18
C LEU A 95 -4.42 0.71 -8.58
N LEU A 96 -3.44 -0.08 -8.12
CA LEU A 96 -2.03 0.11 -8.47
C LEU A 96 -1.80 -0.06 -9.98
N ALA A 97 -2.37 -1.10 -10.59
CA ALA A 97 -2.24 -1.34 -12.03
C ALA A 97 -2.85 -0.23 -12.88
N ALA A 98 -4.03 0.27 -12.50
CA ALA A 98 -4.66 1.40 -13.19
C ALA A 98 -3.79 2.66 -13.12
N ALA A 99 -3.25 2.97 -11.94
CA ALA A 99 -2.36 4.11 -11.77
C ALA A 99 -1.03 3.97 -12.54
N ASP A 100 -0.47 2.75 -12.67
CA ASP A 100 0.73 2.52 -13.48
C ASP A 100 0.46 2.80 -14.97
N LEU A 101 -0.70 2.37 -15.50
CA LEU A 101 -1.11 2.70 -16.87
C LEU A 101 -1.32 4.20 -17.06
N ASP A 102 -1.97 4.87 -16.11
CA ASP A 102 -2.21 6.32 -16.16
C ASP A 102 -0.90 7.10 -16.15
N LEU A 103 0.06 6.74 -15.30
CA LEU A 103 1.41 7.34 -15.28
C LEU A 103 2.22 7.09 -16.56
N ARG A 104 1.84 6.09 -17.37
CA ARG A 104 2.45 5.79 -18.67
C ARG A 104 1.68 6.41 -19.85
N GLY A 105 0.66 7.22 -19.58
CA GLY A 105 -0.08 7.96 -20.61
C GLY A 105 -1.38 7.30 -21.08
N ALA A 106 -1.93 6.33 -20.34
CA ALA A 106 -3.28 5.81 -20.62
C ALA A 106 -4.37 6.89 -20.40
N SER A 107 -4.08 7.89 -19.56
CA SER A 107 -4.86 9.11 -19.41
C SER A 107 -3.97 10.34 -19.62
N ALA A 108 -4.61 11.50 -19.82
CA ALA A 108 -3.95 12.80 -19.94
C ALA A 108 -3.88 13.55 -18.59
N TRP A 109 -3.97 12.84 -17.47
CA TRP A 109 -3.97 13.47 -16.14
C TRP A 109 -2.56 13.87 -15.72
N PRO A 110 -2.41 14.96 -14.94
CA PRO A 110 -1.15 15.25 -14.29
C PRO A 110 -0.71 14.08 -13.39
N GLU A 111 0.57 13.72 -13.40
CA GLU A 111 1.09 12.59 -12.62
C GLU A 111 0.79 12.73 -11.11
N SER A 112 0.82 13.96 -10.60
CA SER A 112 0.45 14.26 -9.21
C SER A 112 -1.00 13.87 -8.90
N LEU A 113 -1.93 14.16 -9.81
CA LEU A 113 -3.34 13.83 -9.66
C LEU A 113 -3.57 12.32 -9.67
N VAL A 114 -2.86 11.60 -10.54
CA VAL A 114 -2.91 10.12 -10.58
C VAL A 114 -2.52 9.53 -9.21
N LEU A 115 -1.41 10.02 -8.63
CA LEU A 115 -0.96 9.56 -7.32
C LEU A 115 -1.91 9.95 -6.18
N GLU A 116 -2.46 11.17 -6.19
CA GLU A 116 -3.42 11.62 -5.18
C GLU A 116 -4.68 10.75 -5.19
N ILE A 117 -5.23 10.46 -6.38
CA ILE A 117 -6.39 9.60 -6.54
C ILE A 117 -6.08 8.18 -6.09
N LEU A 118 -4.93 7.64 -6.48
CA LEU A 118 -4.48 6.32 -6.04
C LEU A 118 -4.41 6.24 -4.51
N VAL A 119 -3.70 7.18 -3.87
CA VAL A 119 -3.53 7.22 -2.41
C VAL A 119 -4.88 7.35 -1.71
N ALA A 120 -5.75 8.24 -2.18
CA ALA A 120 -7.08 8.43 -1.60
C ALA A 120 -7.94 7.15 -1.71
N ARG A 121 -7.86 6.42 -2.83
CA ARG A 121 -8.58 5.16 -3.02
C ARG A 121 -8.03 4.05 -2.12
N LEU A 122 -6.71 3.91 -2.02
CA LEU A 122 -6.05 2.94 -1.15
C LEU A 122 -6.38 3.19 0.34
N SER A 123 -6.35 4.45 0.81
CA SER A 123 -6.73 4.81 2.19
C SER A 123 -8.19 4.48 2.54
N ARG A 124 -9.06 4.29 1.55
CA ARG A 124 -10.49 3.97 1.78
C ARG A 124 -10.78 2.47 1.76
N LEU A 125 -9.80 1.66 1.40
CA LEU A 125 -9.97 0.23 1.11
C LEU A 125 -10.36 -0.56 2.36
N ARG A 126 -9.65 -0.36 3.48
CA ARG A 126 -9.92 -1.06 4.76
C ARG A 126 -11.28 -0.68 5.37
N ARG A 127 -11.76 0.55 5.15
CA ARG A 127 -13.12 0.94 5.56
C ARG A 127 -14.20 0.16 4.82
N ARG A 128 -13.99 -0.11 3.53
CA ARG A 128 -14.95 -0.86 2.70
C ARG A 128 -15.00 -2.33 3.08
N THR A 129 -13.85 -2.97 3.31
CA THR A 129 -13.79 -4.40 3.70
C THR A 129 -14.37 -4.62 5.09
N GLY A 130 -14.02 -3.77 6.08
CA GLY A 130 -14.60 -3.85 7.43
C GLY A 130 -16.10 -3.62 7.49
N GLY A 131 -16.66 -2.82 6.58
CA GLY A 131 -18.11 -2.64 6.44
C GLY A 131 -18.84 -3.83 5.80
N ARG A 132 -18.14 -4.66 5.02
CA ARG A 132 -18.70 -5.84 4.34
C ARG A 132 -18.69 -7.08 5.24
N SER A 133 -17.72 -7.20 6.15
CA SER A 133 -17.66 -8.27 7.16
C SER A 133 -18.70 -8.12 8.27
N ARG A 134 -19.28 -6.92 8.46
CA ARG A 134 -20.32 -6.63 9.48
C ARG A 134 -21.75 -6.72 8.96
N ARG A 135 -21.95 -7.15 7.71
CA ARG A 135 -23.26 -7.33 7.07
C ARG A 135 -23.44 -8.79 6.72
#